data_AF-A0A4U3KZJ0-F1
#
_entry.id   AF-A0A4U3KZJ0-F1
#
_cell.length_a   1.000
_cell.length_b   1.000
_cell.length_c   1.000
_cell.angle_alpha   90.00
_cell.angle_beta   90.00
_cell.angle_gamma   90.00
#
_symmetry.space_group_name_H-M   'P 1'
#
loop_
_entity.id
_entity.type
_entity.pdbx_description
1 polymer ?
#
loop_
_entity_poly.entity_id
_entity_poly.type
_entity_poly.pdbx_seq_one_letter_code
_entity_poly.pdbx_strand_id
1 'polypeptide(L)'
;MKAAVQYLLLLLFSIIFFTSCKTTKDVLVEPQKDLNGTWKIVMVTRNTVDITEYIDSSGFRLTLANDNTYTLQSNNIPFVVNSNGKWSVDDPQYPYNLSFNPTDSSSTFTGSIGTPASKGLRNLEVTFSPGCRANSYVYTFEKIQ
;
A
#
# COMPACT_ATOMS: atom_id res chain seq x y z
N MET A 1 5.11 65.99 20.46
CA MET A 1 4.40 64.81 21.01
C MET A 1 3.76 63.92 19.93
N LYS A 2 2.90 64.45 19.03
CA LYS A 2 2.23 63.63 17.99
C LYS A 2 3.19 62.87 17.05
N ALA A 3 4.25 63.52 16.55
CA ALA A 3 5.23 62.89 15.67
C ALA A 3 6.02 61.76 16.35
N ALA A 4 6.43 61.94 17.61
CA ALA A 4 7.16 60.92 18.38
C ALA A 4 6.30 59.67 18.64
N VAL A 5 5.00 59.84 18.91
CA VAL A 5 4.04 58.74 19.07
C VAL A 5 3.82 58.00 17.74
N GLN A 6 3.81 58.71 16.62
CA GLN A 6 3.65 58.13 15.29
C GLN A 6 4.87 57.32 14.83
N TYR A 7 6.09 57.78 15.13
CA TYR A 7 7.31 57.00 14.90
C TYR A 7 7.39 55.76 15.77
N LEU A 8 6.94 55.84 17.04
CA LEU A 8 6.87 54.69 17.93
C LEU A 8 5.89 53.62 17.42
N LEU A 9 4.73 54.02 16.91
CA LEU A 9 3.73 53.12 16.32
C LEU A 9 4.23 52.44 15.05
N LEU A 10 4.91 53.16 14.16
CA LEU A 10 5.51 52.59 12.94
C LEU A 10 6.59 51.56 13.25
N LEU A 11 7.39 51.83 14.28
CA LEU A 11 8.46 50.93 14.72
C LEU A 11 7.90 49.67 15.40
N LEU A 12 6.82 49.81 16.17
CA LEU A 12 6.10 48.67 16.74
C LEU A 12 5.47 47.78 15.65
N PHE A 13 4.88 48.40 14.62
CA PHE A 13 4.24 47.69 13.52
C PHE A 13 5.24 46.91 12.67
N SER A 14 6.44 47.46 12.46
CA SER A 14 7.56 46.80 11.79
C SER A 14 8.00 45.52 12.51
N ILE A 15 8.11 45.55 13.85
CA ILE A 15 8.56 44.40 14.65
C ILE A 15 7.56 43.22 14.57
N ILE A 16 6.26 43.52 14.46
CA ILE A 16 5.21 42.49 14.36
C ILE A 16 5.34 41.70 13.04
N PHE A 17 5.69 42.36 11.92
CA PHE A 17 5.90 41.65 10.64
C PHE A 17 7.09 40.70 10.64
N PHE A 18 8.17 41.00 11.36
CA PHE A 18 9.35 40.12 11.42
C PHE A 18 9.16 38.88 12.29
N THR A 19 8.16 38.86 13.18
CA THR A 19 7.91 37.72 14.09
C THR A 19 6.90 36.71 13.55
N SER A 20 6.25 36.99 12.42
CA SER A 20 5.16 36.17 11.87
C SER A 20 5.60 34.92 11.09
N CYS A 21 6.90 34.62 10.97
CA CYS A 21 7.36 33.45 10.22
C CYS A 21 7.85 32.34 11.17
N LYS A 22 6.92 31.70 11.89
CA LYS A 22 7.17 30.38 12.49
C LYS A 22 6.74 29.31 11.50
N THR A 23 7.70 28.69 10.82
CA THR A 23 7.45 27.50 10.00
C THR A 23 7.54 26.27 10.90
N THR A 24 6.40 25.76 11.36
CA THR A 24 6.35 24.43 11.97
C THR A 24 6.52 23.41 10.85
N LYS A 25 7.63 22.66 10.88
CA LYS A 25 7.78 21.48 10.02
C LYS A 25 7.04 20.34 10.71
N ASP A 26 5.83 20.07 10.26
CA ASP A 26 5.16 18.84 10.67
C ASP A 26 5.95 17.67 10.09
N VAL A 27 6.56 16.88 10.97
CA VAL A 27 7.16 15.61 10.58
C VAL A 27 6.02 14.63 10.39
N LEU A 28 5.50 14.56 9.16
CA LEU A 28 4.52 13.56 8.79
C LEU A 28 5.21 12.18 8.81
N VAL A 29 4.98 11.42 9.88
CA VAL A 29 5.43 10.03 9.96
C VAL A 29 4.43 9.18 9.17
N GLU A 30 4.92 8.46 8.16
CA GLU A 30 4.07 7.54 7.42
C GLU A 30 3.62 6.39 8.35
N PRO A 31 2.31 6.11 8.44
CA PRO A 31 1.83 5.01 9.25
C PRO A 31 2.26 3.67 8.65
N GLN A 32 2.54 2.70 9.52
CA GLN A 32 2.83 1.33 9.10
C GLN A 32 1.68 0.77 8.26
N LYS A 33 2.02 0.12 7.14
CA LYS A 33 1.05 -0.52 6.26
C LYS A 33 0.59 -1.84 6.88
N ASP A 34 -0.66 -1.88 7.37
CA ASP A 34 -1.28 -3.14 7.84
C ASP A 34 -1.77 -3.98 6.64
N LEU A 35 -1.05 -5.07 6.37
CA LEU A 35 -1.40 -6.02 5.31
C LEU A 35 -2.23 -7.21 5.81
N ASN A 36 -2.38 -7.37 7.13
CA ASN A 36 -3.14 -8.47 7.70
C ASN A 36 -4.60 -8.39 7.26
N GLY A 37 -5.28 -9.53 7.17
CA GLY A 37 -6.71 -9.61 6.86
C GLY A 37 -7.01 -10.49 5.65
N THR A 38 -8.28 -10.52 5.28
CA THR A 38 -8.76 -11.27 4.12
C THR A 38 -9.02 -10.34 2.96
N TRP A 39 -8.51 -10.72 1.79
CA TRP A 39 -8.46 -9.92 0.58
C TRP A 39 -9.22 -10.63 -0.54
N LYS A 40 -10.08 -9.88 -1.25
CA LYS A 40 -10.74 -10.33 -2.50
C LYS A 40 -10.20 -9.53 -3.68
N ILE A 41 -10.15 -10.12 -4.87
CA ILE A 41 -9.76 -9.42 -6.09
C ILE A 41 -10.92 -8.52 -6.54
N VAL A 42 -10.61 -7.28 -6.90
CA VAL A 42 -11.57 -6.33 -7.49
C VAL A 42 -11.17 -5.88 -8.89
N MET A 43 -9.90 -6.03 -9.27
CA MET A 43 -9.42 -5.71 -10.61
C MET A 43 -8.22 -6.58 -10.95
N VAL A 44 -8.11 -6.98 -12.22
CA VAL A 44 -6.97 -7.71 -12.76
C VAL A 44 -6.50 -7.06 -14.04
N THR A 45 -5.22 -6.71 -14.10
CA THR A 45 -4.59 -6.29 -15.36
C THR A 45 -3.50 -7.28 -15.79
N ARG A 46 -3.35 -7.44 -17.11
CA ARG A 46 -2.26 -8.19 -17.73
C ARG A 46 -1.58 -7.28 -18.74
N ASN A 47 -0.28 -7.01 -18.55
CA ASN A 47 0.48 -6.07 -19.39
C ASN A 47 -0.28 -4.74 -19.57
N THR A 48 -0.76 -4.16 -18.46
CA THR A 48 -1.57 -2.93 -18.38
C THR A 48 -2.95 -2.96 -19.04
N VAL A 49 -3.38 -4.09 -19.60
CA VAL A 49 -4.75 -4.27 -20.11
C VAL A 49 -5.63 -4.82 -19.00
N ASP A 50 -6.75 -4.16 -18.73
CA ASP A 50 -7.78 -4.67 -17.82
C ASP A 50 -8.46 -5.91 -18.43
N ILE A 51 -8.40 -7.02 -17.69
CA ILE A 51 -9.02 -8.30 -18.07
C ILE A 51 -10.00 -8.78 -17.01
N THR A 52 -10.42 -7.91 -16.10
CA THR A 52 -11.29 -8.24 -14.95
C THR A 52 -12.58 -8.93 -15.41
N GLU A 53 -13.17 -8.47 -16.51
CA GLU A 53 -14.42 -9.00 -17.06
C GLU A 53 -14.33 -10.47 -17.52
N TYR A 54 -13.11 -10.96 -17.78
CA TYR A 54 -12.86 -12.33 -18.25
C TYR A 54 -12.43 -13.28 -17.14
N ILE A 55 -12.37 -12.80 -15.89
CA ILE A 55 -11.91 -13.57 -14.73
C ILE A 55 -13.03 -13.66 -13.70
N ASP A 56 -13.47 -14.88 -13.41
CA ASP A 56 -14.37 -15.15 -12.28
C ASP A 56 -13.57 -15.18 -10.97
N SER A 57 -13.47 -14.01 -10.33
CA SER A 57 -12.77 -13.83 -9.05
C SER A 57 -13.64 -14.02 -7.81
N SER A 58 -14.90 -14.41 -7.98
CA SER A 58 -15.89 -14.47 -6.89
C SER A 58 -15.43 -15.34 -5.70
N GLY A 59 -14.79 -16.48 -5.99
CA GLY A 59 -14.25 -17.42 -5.01
C GLY A 59 -12.82 -17.14 -4.54
N PHE A 60 -12.11 -16.15 -5.10
CA PHE A 60 -10.71 -15.93 -4.75
C PHE A 60 -10.56 -15.26 -3.39
N ARG A 61 -9.84 -15.87 -2.45
CA ARG A 61 -9.48 -15.25 -1.16
C ARG A 61 -8.01 -15.46 -0.83
N LEU A 62 -7.34 -14.37 -0.48
CA LEU A 62 -6.03 -14.40 0.15
C LEU A 62 -6.20 -13.90 1.59
N THR A 63 -5.86 -14.72 2.58
CA THR A 63 -5.84 -14.27 3.98
C THR A 63 -4.41 -14.20 4.46
N LEU A 64 -3.98 -13.03 4.94
CA LEU A 64 -2.69 -12.80 5.58
C LEU A 64 -2.93 -12.68 7.09
N ALA A 65 -2.52 -13.70 7.85
CA ALA A 65 -2.73 -13.74 9.30
C ALA A 65 -1.58 -13.10 10.08
N ASN A 66 -1.89 -12.60 11.28
CA ASN A 66 -0.94 -11.94 12.18
C ASN A 66 0.21 -12.86 12.66
N ASP A 67 0.05 -14.18 12.56
CA ASP A 67 1.07 -15.18 12.93
C ASP A 67 2.01 -15.53 11.76
N ASN A 68 2.03 -14.68 10.72
CA ASN A 68 2.79 -14.86 9.48
C ASN A 68 2.36 -16.08 8.65
N THR A 69 1.18 -16.65 8.87
CA THR A 69 0.61 -17.66 7.98
C THR A 69 -0.33 -17.02 6.95
N TYR A 70 -0.44 -17.65 5.77
CA TYR A 70 -1.43 -17.25 4.78
C TYR A 70 -2.26 -18.46 4.31
N THR A 71 -3.51 -18.18 3.95
CA THR A 71 -4.37 -19.12 3.25
C THR A 71 -4.77 -18.58 1.89
N LEU A 72 -4.83 -19.48 0.91
CA LEU A 72 -5.18 -19.17 -0.46
C LEU A 72 -6.36 -20.04 -0.92
N GLN A 73 -7.47 -19.39 -1.23
CA GLN A 73 -8.57 -19.97 -1.99
C GLN A 73 -8.45 -19.41 -3.41
N SER A 74 -7.77 -20.11 -4.31
CA SER A 74 -7.44 -19.56 -5.64
C SER A 74 -8.60 -19.62 -6.63
N ASN A 75 -9.54 -20.55 -6.48
CA ASN A 75 -10.64 -20.79 -7.42
C ASN A 75 -10.17 -20.90 -8.89
N ASN A 76 -9.07 -21.64 -9.14
CA ASN A 76 -8.43 -21.80 -10.47
C ASN A 76 -7.86 -20.50 -11.08
N ILE A 77 -7.78 -19.41 -10.33
CA ILE A 77 -7.13 -18.19 -10.78
C ILE A 77 -5.63 -18.32 -10.51
N PRO A 78 -4.77 -18.17 -11.52
CA PRO A 78 -3.34 -18.16 -11.33
C PRO A 78 -2.93 -17.07 -10.33
N PHE A 79 -2.09 -17.40 -9.38
CA PHE A 79 -1.48 -16.46 -8.45
C PHE A 79 -0.01 -16.83 -8.26
N VAL A 80 0.74 -16.00 -7.53
CA VAL A 80 2.18 -16.18 -7.34
C VAL A 80 2.52 -17.52 -6.66
N VAL A 81 1.58 -18.07 -5.90
CA VAL A 81 1.61 -19.39 -5.25
C VAL A 81 0.27 -20.09 -5.43
N ASN A 82 0.24 -21.41 -5.24
CA ASN A 82 -0.95 -22.26 -5.43
C ASN A 82 -1.34 -23.07 -4.18
N SER A 83 -0.62 -22.92 -3.07
CA SER A 83 -0.87 -23.60 -1.80
C SER A 83 -0.69 -22.63 -0.61
N ASN A 84 -1.10 -23.07 0.58
CA ASN A 84 -0.96 -22.30 1.83
C ASN A 84 0.48 -22.31 2.35
N GLY A 85 0.82 -21.35 3.21
CA GLY A 85 2.17 -21.29 3.76
C GLY A 85 2.38 -20.11 4.69
N LYS A 86 3.61 -19.60 4.70
CA LYS A 86 4.01 -18.43 5.47
C LYS A 86 4.24 -17.22 4.57
N TRP A 87 3.98 -16.03 5.10
CA TRP A 87 4.22 -14.78 4.39
C TRP A 87 5.08 -13.82 5.21
N SER A 88 5.81 -12.96 4.52
CA SER A 88 6.62 -11.90 5.11
C SER A 88 6.74 -10.72 4.17
N VAL A 89 7.13 -9.57 4.71
CA VAL A 89 7.50 -8.38 3.93
C VAL A 89 9.00 -8.13 4.00
N ASP A 90 9.51 -7.38 3.04
CA ASP A 90 10.91 -6.96 2.97
C ASP A 90 11.28 -5.89 4.01
N ASP A 91 10.35 -4.97 4.29
CA ASP A 91 10.52 -3.93 5.32
C ASP A 91 9.25 -3.83 6.19
N PRO A 92 9.35 -3.93 7.54
CA PRO A 92 8.18 -3.85 8.42
C PRO A 92 7.44 -2.51 8.40
N GLN A 93 8.13 -1.41 8.07
CA GLN A 93 7.59 -0.06 8.07
C GLN A 93 7.16 0.39 6.66
N TYR A 94 7.97 0.07 5.64
CA TYR A 94 7.78 0.49 4.25
C TYR A 94 7.83 -0.70 3.27
N PRO A 95 6.91 -1.65 3.36
CA PRO A 95 6.98 -2.86 2.54
C PRO A 95 6.74 -2.56 1.07
N TYR A 96 7.63 -3.05 0.21
CA TYR A 96 7.50 -3.00 -1.25
C TYR A 96 7.34 -4.40 -1.87
N ASN A 97 7.67 -5.45 -1.11
CA ASN A 97 7.59 -6.81 -1.58
C ASN A 97 6.90 -7.69 -0.54
N LEU A 98 6.01 -8.55 -1.04
CA LEU A 98 5.36 -9.61 -0.27
C LEU A 98 5.94 -10.95 -0.70
N SER A 99 6.55 -11.65 0.25
CA SER A 99 7.15 -12.97 0.05
C SER A 99 6.23 -14.06 0.57
N PHE A 100 6.09 -15.12 -0.20
CA PHE A 100 5.31 -16.31 0.11
C PHE A 100 6.23 -17.53 0.15
N ASN A 101 6.12 -18.29 1.23
CA ASN A 101 6.83 -19.54 1.47
C ASN A 101 5.79 -20.66 1.57
N PRO A 102 5.45 -21.32 0.44
CA PRO A 102 4.46 -22.39 0.40
C PRO A 102 4.90 -23.59 1.25
N THR A 103 3.94 -24.33 1.81
CA THR A 103 4.27 -25.51 2.64
C THR A 103 4.75 -26.71 1.82
N ASP A 104 4.37 -26.75 0.54
CA ASP A 104 4.69 -27.82 -0.42
C ASP A 104 5.92 -27.52 -1.29
N SER A 105 6.64 -26.42 -1.02
CA SER A 105 7.82 -26.00 -1.77
C SER A 105 8.90 -25.43 -0.85
N SER A 106 10.17 -25.60 -1.23
CA SER A 106 11.30 -24.93 -0.57
C SER A 106 11.63 -23.56 -1.18
N SER A 107 10.92 -23.17 -2.24
CA SER A 107 11.14 -21.90 -2.94
C SER A 107 10.32 -20.78 -2.32
N THR A 108 10.94 -19.60 -2.20
CA THR A 108 10.23 -18.36 -1.88
C THR A 108 9.77 -17.70 -3.18
N PHE A 109 8.52 -17.26 -3.19
CA PHE A 109 7.92 -16.53 -4.29
C PHE A 109 7.61 -15.11 -3.84
N THR A 110 7.99 -14.12 -4.64
CA THR A 110 7.86 -12.70 -4.26
C THR A 110 7.03 -11.96 -5.29
N GLY A 111 6.06 -11.19 -4.82
CA GLY A 111 5.32 -10.20 -5.60
C GLY A 111 5.64 -8.79 -5.11
N SER A 112 5.81 -7.84 -6.03
CA SER A 112 5.91 -6.43 -5.67
C SER A 112 4.54 -5.90 -5.29
N ILE A 113 4.45 -5.06 -4.28
CA ILE A 113 3.18 -4.59 -3.74
C ILE A 113 2.99 -3.08 -3.78
N GLY A 114 1.75 -2.66 -3.96
CA GLY A 114 1.27 -1.29 -3.82
C GLY A 114 0.14 -1.22 -2.80
N THR A 115 -0.04 -0.07 -2.14
CA THR A 115 -1.17 0.15 -1.21
C THR A 115 -1.94 1.44 -1.51
N PRO A 116 -2.48 1.57 -2.73
CA PRO A 116 -3.18 2.79 -3.13
C PRO A 116 -4.43 3.01 -2.26
N ALA A 117 -4.69 4.27 -1.95
CA ALA A 117 -5.92 4.67 -1.27
C ALA A 117 -7.06 4.77 -2.28
N SER A 118 -8.14 4.02 -2.06
CA SER A 118 -9.36 4.07 -2.85
C SER A 118 -10.56 4.12 -1.92
N LYS A 119 -11.44 5.11 -2.11
CA LYS A 119 -12.65 5.33 -1.28
C LYS A 119 -12.36 5.41 0.25
N GLY A 120 -11.20 5.92 0.63
CA GLY A 120 -10.78 6.03 2.03
C GLY A 120 -10.27 4.74 2.67
N LEU A 121 -10.21 3.63 1.91
CA LEU A 121 -9.61 2.36 2.32
C LEU A 121 -8.31 2.13 1.54
N ARG A 122 -7.38 1.37 2.11
CA ARG A 122 -6.18 0.92 1.39
C ARG A 122 -6.47 -0.38 0.68
N ASN A 123 -6.35 -0.35 -0.63
CA ASN A 123 -6.29 -1.58 -1.42
C ASN A 123 -4.88 -2.17 -1.31
N LEU A 124 -4.76 -3.44 -1.67
CA LEU A 124 -3.47 -4.08 -1.89
C LEU A 124 -3.36 -4.36 -3.39
N GLU A 125 -2.26 -3.96 -4.01
CA GLU A 125 -1.91 -4.39 -5.36
C GLU A 125 -0.76 -5.38 -5.25
N VAL A 126 -0.84 -6.51 -5.97
CA VAL A 126 0.26 -7.47 -6.08
C VAL A 126 0.61 -7.64 -7.54
N THR A 127 1.85 -7.31 -7.87
CA THR A 127 2.44 -7.44 -9.21
C THR A 127 3.32 -8.67 -9.26
N PHE A 128 3.09 -9.55 -10.22
CA PHE A 128 3.87 -10.78 -10.38
C PHE A 128 3.90 -11.27 -11.84
N SER A 129 4.86 -12.15 -12.14
CA SER A 129 5.00 -12.79 -13.45
C SER A 129 5.17 -14.31 -13.26
N PRO A 130 4.20 -15.15 -13.68
CA PRO A 130 4.16 -16.58 -13.36
C PRO A 130 5.17 -17.46 -14.12
N GLY A 131 6.32 -16.92 -14.56
CA GLY A 131 7.44 -17.74 -15.08
C GLY A 131 8.01 -17.35 -16.45
N CYS A 132 7.44 -16.38 -17.17
CA CYS A 132 8.01 -15.84 -18.41
C CYS A 132 7.90 -14.31 -18.44
N ARG A 133 8.92 -13.63 -18.98
CA ARG A 133 8.97 -12.15 -19.07
C ARG A 133 7.87 -11.52 -19.94
N ALA A 134 7.12 -12.32 -20.68
CA ALA A 134 6.11 -11.85 -21.63
C ALA A 134 4.83 -11.33 -20.96
N ASN A 135 4.50 -11.79 -19.75
CA ASN A 135 3.26 -11.40 -19.07
C ASN A 135 3.55 -10.97 -17.62
N SER A 136 3.17 -9.74 -17.31
CA SER A 136 3.09 -9.21 -15.96
C SER A 136 1.61 -9.02 -15.59
N TYR A 137 1.24 -9.50 -14.41
CA TYR A 137 -0.09 -9.38 -13.86
C TYR A 137 -0.07 -8.43 -12.67
N VAL A 138 -1.11 -7.60 -12.55
CA VAL A 138 -1.39 -6.81 -11.35
C VAL A 138 -2.78 -7.16 -10.86
N TYR A 139 -2.85 -7.75 -9.67
CA TYR A 139 -4.13 -8.04 -9.01
C TYR A 139 -4.35 -6.96 -7.96
N THR A 140 -5.48 -6.26 -8.07
CA THR A 140 -5.92 -5.27 -7.07
C THR A 140 -6.92 -5.93 -6.14
N PHE A 141 -6.68 -5.77 -4.85
CA PHE A 141 -7.44 -6.38 -3.78
C PHE A 141 -8.11 -5.34 -2.90
N GLU A 142 -9.30 -5.68 -2.43
CA GLU A 142 -10.01 -4.96 -1.38
C GLU A 142 -10.07 -5.85 -0.13
N LYS A 143 -9.83 -5.25 1.04
CA LYS A 143 -9.93 -5.92 2.33
C LYS A 143 -11.40 -6.15 2.68
N ILE A 144 -11.76 -7.37 3.07
CA ILE A 144 -13.12 -7.73 3.49
C ILE A 144 -13.22 -8.05 4.99
N GLN A 145 -12.10 -8.38 5.63
CA GLN A 145 -12.01 -8.67 7.06
C GLN A 145 -10.62 -8.33 7.59
#